data_AF-A0A8I1RXT6-F1
#
_entry.id   AF-A0A8I1RXT6-F1
#
_cell.length_a   1.000
_cell.length_b   1.000
_cell.length_c   1.000
_cell.angle_alpha   90.00
_cell.angle_beta   90.00
_cell.angle_gamma   90.00
#
_symmetry.space_group_name_H-M   'P 1'
#
loop_
_entity.id
_entity.type
_entity.pdbx_description
1 polymer ?
#
loop_
_entity_poly.entity_id
_entity_poly.type
_entity_poly.pdbx_seq_one_letter_code
_entity_poly.pdbx_strand_id
1 'polypeptide(L)'
;MKGIVDRRLLSRAVLVGVLFEAGLTVASHYKPWLKIHFQLFGAMMIAGTAGLLYARDLAGGFAKGSLGGLACGAACGLTAVALSNVLGDRPDIFLPYGVMVMTFTGAIGGIFGQLDAMMRAFLKTLGR
;
A
#
# COMPACT_ATOMS: atom_id res chain seq x y z
N MET A 1 -26.06 -4.24 -4.41
CA MET A 1 -24.83 -4.32 -5.25
C MET A 1 -23.63 -4.59 -4.36
N LYS A 2 -23.09 -5.82 -4.34
CA LYS A 2 -21.78 -6.08 -3.71
C LYS A 2 -20.74 -5.33 -4.54
N GLY A 3 -20.20 -4.23 -4.00
CA GLY A 3 -19.18 -3.45 -4.68
C GLY A 3 -18.00 -4.34 -5.08
N ILE A 4 -17.36 -4.00 -6.20
CA ILE A 4 -16.13 -4.65 -6.68
C ILE A 4 -15.03 -4.64 -5.60
N VAL A 5 -15.15 -3.72 -4.64
CA VAL A 5 -14.24 -3.45 -3.53
C VAL A 5 -15.04 -3.43 -2.23
N ASP A 6 -14.60 -4.19 -1.21
CA ASP A 6 -15.20 -4.11 0.12
C ASP A 6 -14.67 -2.86 0.83
N ARG A 7 -15.54 -1.87 1.00
CA ARG A 7 -15.19 -0.56 1.57
C ARG A 7 -14.65 -0.66 3.00
N ARG A 8 -15.12 -1.62 3.79
CA ARG A 8 -14.72 -1.75 5.20
C ARG A 8 -13.31 -2.31 5.30
N LEU A 9 -13.01 -3.33 4.51
CA LEU A 9 -11.66 -3.89 4.39
C LEU A 9 -10.68 -2.87 3.80
N LEU A 10 -11.07 -2.19 2.73
CA LEU A 10 -10.24 -1.17 2.09
C LEU A 10 -9.95 -0.04 3.07
N SER A 11 -10.97 0.47 3.78
CA SER A 11 -10.78 1.56 4.74
C SER A 11 -9.80 1.19 5.85
N ARG A 12 -9.86 -0.04 6.38
CA ARG A 12 -8.90 -0.50 7.41
C ARG A 12 -7.48 -0.64 6.85
N ALA A 13 -7.33 -1.24 5.68
CA ALA A 13 -6.02 -1.41 5.04
C ALA A 13 -5.37 -0.07 4.68
N VAL A 14 -6.17 0.86 4.12
CA VAL A 14 -5.74 2.23 3.83
C VAL A 14 -5.36 2.95 5.12
N LEU A 15 -6.20 2.91 6.16
CA LEU A 15 -5.93 3.61 7.42
C LEU A 15 -4.61 3.15 8.04
N VAL A 16 -4.38 1.83 8.11
CA VAL A 16 -3.13 1.28 8.64
C VAL A 16 -1.94 1.67 7.76
N GLY A 17 -2.05 1.50 6.44
CA GLY A 17 -0.98 1.88 5.50
C GLY A 17 -0.61 3.36 5.60
N VAL A 18 -1.62 4.24 5.58
CA VAL A 18 -1.47 5.70 5.70
C VAL A 18 -0.82 6.09 7.02
N LEU A 19 -1.17 5.44 8.14
CA LEU A 19 -0.54 5.73 9.44
C LEU A 19 0.94 5.36 9.45
N PHE A 20 1.31 4.18 8.93
CA PHE A 20 2.71 3.78 8.81
C PHE A 20 3.49 4.67 7.84
N GLU A 21 2.87 5.04 6.72
CA GLU A 21 3.45 5.91 5.71
C GLU A 21 3.71 7.31 6.27
N ALA A 22 2.75 7.86 7.01
CA ALA A 22 2.90 9.12 7.71
C ALA A 22 4.05 9.06 8.73
N GLY A 23 4.11 8.00 9.52
CA GLY A 23 5.20 7.77 10.48
C GLY A 23 6.58 7.71 9.81
N LEU A 24 6.70 6.97 8.70
CA LEU A 24 7.95 6.87 7.94
C LEU A 24 8.35 8.22 7.34
N THR A 25 7.40 8.97 6.80
CA THR A 25 7.63 10.29 6.19
C THR A 25 8.15 11.27 7.24
N VAL A 26 7.48 11.33 8.40
CA VAL A 26 7.90 12.18 9.53
C VAL A 26 9.28 11.75 10.06
N ALA A 27 9.52 10.44 10.22
CA ALA A 27 10.81 9.94 10.68
C ALA A 27 11.95 10.26 9.69
N SER A 28 11.67 10.18 8.39
CA SER A 28 12.63 10.49 7.32
C SER A 28 12.97 11.98 7.28
N HIS A 29 12.03 12.85 7.64
CA HIS A 29 12.27 14.29 7.76
C HIS A 29 13.32 14.62 8.84
N TYR A 30 13.17 14.03 10.04
CA TYR A 30 14.12 14.27 11.13
C TYR A 30 15.46 13.55 10.98
N LYS A 31 15.53 12.50 10.16
CA LYS A 31 16.75 11.70 9.94
C LYS A 31 17.12 11.64 8.46
N PRO A 32 18.06 12.49 8.00
CA PRO A 32 18.47 12.55 6.59
C PRO A 32 18.96 11.21 6.03
N TRP A 33 19.57 10.37 6.88
CA TRP A 33 20.02 9.03 6.51
C TRP A 33 18.86 8.10 6.07
N LEU A 34 17.69 8.21 6.72
CA LEU A 34 16.49 7.46 6.33
C LEU A 34 15.92 7.97 4.99
N LYS A 35 15.92 9.29 4.79
CA LYS A 35 15.47 9.94 3.55
C LYS A 35 16.19 9.40 2.31
N ILE A 36 17.51 9.25 2.38
CA ILE A 36 18.34 8.86 1.23
C ILE A 36 18.21 7.38 0.90
N HIS A 37 18.18 6.50 1.90
CA HIS A 37 18.29 5.05 1.67
C HIS A 37 16.98 4.28 1.82
N PHE A 38 16.07 4.75 2.68
CA PHE A 38 14.93 3.96 3.13
C PHE A 38 13.57 4.56 2.81
N GLN A 39 13.48 5.86 2.51
CA GLN A 39 12.18 6.49 2.32
C GLN A 39 11.39 5.86 1.17
N LEU A 40 11.97 5.81 -0.04
CA LEU A 40 11.25 5.26 -1.19
C LEU A 40 10.98 3.76 -1.04
N PHE A 41 11.99 2.99 -0.61
CA PHE A 41 11.85 1.55 -0.42
C PHE A 41 10.84 1.20 0.69
N GLY A 42 10.90 1.90 1.82
CA GLY A 42 9.98 1.73 2.94
C GLY A 42 8.55 2.10 2.54
N ALA A 43 8.37 3.22 1.85
CA ALA A 43 7.08 3.65 1.30
C ALA A 43 6.47 2.60 0.37
N MET A 44 7.29 2.05 -0.54
CA MET A 44 6.89 0.96 -1.43
C MET A 44 6.50 -0.31 -0.67
N MET A 45 7.27 -0.69 0.35
CA MET A 45 6.98 -1.85 1.19
C MET A 45 5.67 -1.67 1.98
N ILE A 46 5.41 -0.49 2.53
CA ILE A 46 4.16 -0.18 3.24
C ILE A 46 2.97 -0.23 2.27
N ALA A 47 3.08 0.44 1.12
CA ALA A 47 2.04 0.42 0.08
C ALA A 47 1.75 -1.00 -0.44
N GLY A 48 2.79 -1.79 -0.70
CA GLY A 48 2.69 -3.17 -1.16
C GLY A 48 2.08 -4.09 -0.10
N THR A 49 2.51 -3.98 1.15
CA THR A 49 1.96 -4.79 2.27
C THR A 49 0.50 -4.41 2.56
N ALA A 50 0.14 -3.13 2.52
CA ALA A 50 -1.26 -2.71 2.67
C ALA A 50 -2.14 -3.30 1.55
N GLY A 51 -1.66 -3.29 0.30
CA GLY A 51 -2.35 -3.92 -0.82
C GLY A 51 -2.47 -5.45 -0.69
N LEU A 52 -1.40 -6.10 -0.22
CA LEU A 52 -1.36 -7.54 0.05
C LEU A 52 -2.38 -7.94 1.11
N LEU A 53 -2.39 -7.26 2.26
CA LEU A 53 -3.30 -7.56 3.35
C LEU A 53 -4.77 -7.36 2.95
N TYR A 54 -5.08 -6.28 2.23
CA TYR A 54 -6.41 -6.05 1.69
C TYR A 54 -6.86 -7.20 0.78
N ALA A 55 -6.04 -7.55 -0.21
CA ALA A 55 -6.39 -8.55 -1.21
C ALA A 55 -6.50 -9.95 -0.60
N ARG A 56 -5.60 -10.29 0.34
CA ARG A 56 -5.64 -11.55 1.07
C ARG A 56 -6.97 -11.74 1.79
N ASP A 57 -7.41 -10.72 2.51
CA ASP A 57 -8.63 -10.80 3.31
C ASP A 57 -9.90 -10.71 2.44
N LEU A 58 -9.82 -10.06 1.26
CA LEU A 58 -10.91 -10.03 0.29
C LEU A 58 -11.16 -11.40 -0.37
N ALA A 59 -10.10 -12.15 -0.73
CA ALA A 59 -10.15 -13.40 -1.49
C ALA A 59 -11.08 -13.38 -2.73
N GLY A 60 -11.18 -12.21 -3.39
CA GLY A 60 -12.16 -11.92 -4.43
C GLY A 60 -11.66 -12.10 -5.87
N GLY A 61 -10.45 -12.63 -6.05
CA GLY A 61 -9.80 -12.83 -7.35
C GLY A 61 -8.82 -11.70 -7.73
N PHE A 62 -7.93 -11.99 -8.68
CA PHE A 62 -6.80 -11.13 -9.06
C PHE A 62 -7.18 -9.71 -9.44
N ALA A 63 -8.22 -9.53 -10.27
CA ALA A 63 -8.64 -8.20 -10.71
C ALA A 63 -9.14 -7.31 -9.56
N LYS A 64 -9.93 -7.88 -8.63
CA LYS A 64 -10.43 -7.12 -7.47
C LYS A 64 -9.34 -6.86 -6.43
N GLY A 65 -8.44 -7.83 -6.25
CA GLY A 65 -7.27 -7.69 -5.39
C GLY A 65 -6.32 -6.61 -5.88
N SER A 66 -5.96 -6.61 -7.17
CA SER A 66 -5.06 -5.60 -7.75
C SER A 66 -5.68 -4.21 -7.73
N LEU A 67 -6.99 -4.06 -8.05
CA LEU A 67 -7.68 -2.76 -7.98
C LEU A 67 -7.71 -2.18 -6.56
N GLY A 68 -7.99 -3.00 -5.55
CA GLY A 68 -7.95 -2.52 -4.16
C GLY A 68 -6.52 -2.25 -3.68
N GLY A 69 -5.55 -3.05 -4.09
CA GLY A 69 -4.14 -2.79 -3.84
C GLY A 69 -3.65 -1.48 -4.49
N LEU A 70 -4.09 -1.20 -5.71
CA LEU A 70 -3.85 0.06 -6.41
C LEU A 70 -4.40 1.24 -5.59
N ALA A 71 -5.64 1.15 -5.12
CA ALA A 71 -6.25 2.19 -4.28
C ALA A 71 -5.49 2.39 -2.95
N CYS A 72 -5.05 1.31 -2.30
CA CYS A 72 -4.20 1.40 -1.10
C CYS A 72 -2.87 2.11 -1.39
N GLY A 73 -2.18 1.71 -2.46
CA GLY A 73 -0.90 2.30 -2.86
C GLY A 73 -1.02 3.77 -3.22
N ALA A 74 -2.08 4.16 -3.93
CA ALA A 74 -2.37 5.55 -4.26
C ALA A 74 -2.63 6.38 -2.99
N ALA A 75 -3.42 5.87 -2.05
CA ALA A 75 -3.71 6.55 -0.79
C ALA A 75 -2.44 6.76 0.05
N CYS A 76 -1.55 5.75 0.12
CA CYS A 76 -0.27 5.88 0.81
C CYS A 76 0.62 6.93 0.12
N GLY A 77 0.77 6.85 -1.20
CA GLY A 77 1.61 7.78 -1.95
C GLY A 77 1.15 9.23 -1.83
N LEU A 78 -0.16 9.47 -1.94
CA LEU A 78 -0.74 10.81 -1.75
C LEU A 78 -0.49 11.33 -0.33
N THR A 79 -0.56 10.46 0.68
CA THR A 79 -0.28 10.83 2.08
C THR A 79 1.19 11.21 2.28
N ALA A 80 2.12 10.39 1.81
CA ALA A 80 3.56 10.65 1.91
C ALA A 80 3.93 11.99 1.27
N VAL A 81 3.37 12.22 0.07
CA VAL A 81 3.51 13.47 -0.68
C VAL A 81 2.93 14.67 0.08
N ALA A 82 1.69 14.55 0.55
CA ALA A 82 1.02 15.64 1.26
C ALA A 82 1.78 16.02 2.54
N LEU A 83 2.24 15.03 3.32
CA LEU A 83 3.04 15.27 4.52
C LEU A 83 4.41 15.87 4.21
N SER A 84 5.10 15.39 3.17
CA SER A 84 6.39 15.97 2.74
C SER A 84 6.25 17.44 2.34
N ASN A 85 5.14 17.81 1.68
CA ASN A 85 4.83 19.19 1.35
C ASN A 85 4.57 20.04 2.61
N VAL A 86 3.78 19.52 3.57
CA VAL A 86 3.50 20.21 4.84
C VAL A 86 4.77 20.41 5.67
N LEU A 87 5.69 19.43 5.65
CA LEU A 87 6.98 19.48 6.34
C LEU A 87 8.02 20.37 5.62
N GLY A 88 7.69 20.92 4.44
CA GLY A 88 8.56 21.84 3.71
C GLY A 88 9.70 21.19 2.93
N ASP A 89 9.69 19.85 2.75
CA ASP A 89 10.71 19.12 2.00
C ASP A 89 10.68 19.41 0.48
N ARG A 90 9.63 20.11 -0.01
CA ARG A 90 9.41 20.54 -1.41
C ARG A 90 9.86 19.51 -2.47
N PRO A 91 9.25 18.32 -2.50
CA PRO A 91 9.57 17.26 -3.46
C PRO A 91 9.03 17.53 -4.89
N ASP A 92 8.98 18.79 -5.33
CA ASP A 92 8.11 19.28 -6.42
C ASP A 92 8.29 18.57 -7.78
N ILE A 93 9.49 18.05 -8.06
CA ILE A 93 9.81 17.34 -9.32
C ILE A 93 9.51 15.82 -9.24
N PHE A 94 9.51 15.24 -8.04
CA PHE A 94 9.35 13.78 -7.83
C PHE A 94 7.95 13.37 -7.36
N LEU A 95 7.08 14.34 -7.08
CA LEU A 95 5.69 14.18 -6.63
C LEU A 95 4.87 13.14 -7.42
N PRO A 96 4.71 13.25 -8.75
CA PRO A 96 3.88 12.30 -9.50
C PRO A 96 4.55 10.92 -9.60
N TYR A 97 5.88 10.86 -9.65
CA TYR A 97 6.61 9.60 -9.76
C TYR A 97 6.49 8.74 -8.50
N GLY A 98 6.65 9.33 -7.31
CA GLY A 98 6.53 8.60 -6.05
C GLY A 98 5.14 7.97 -5.87
N VAL A 99 4.08 8.75 -6.13
CA VAL A 99 2.70 8.25 -6.07
C VAL A 99 2.47 7.15 -7.09
N MET A 100 2.94 7.32 -8.33
CA MET A 100 2.78 6.30 -9.38
C MET A 100 3.47 4.98 -9.00
N VAL A 101 4.71 5.04 -8.51
CA VAL A 101 5.47 3.85 -8.10
C VAL A 101 4.78 3.14 -6.92
N MET A 102 4.31 3.88 -5.92
CA MET A 102 3.59 3.31 -4.78
C MET A 102 2.23 2.72 -5.18
N THR A 103 1.52 3.38 -6.08
CA THR A 103 0.25 2.90 -6.66
C THR A 103 0.46 1.57 -7.38
N PHE A 104 1.50 1.48 -8.21
CA PHE A 104 1.84 0.25 -8.93
C PHE A 104 2.31 -0.85 -7.97
N THR A 105 3.13 -0.51 -6.98
CA THR A 105 3.60 -1.46 -5.96
C THR A 105 2.44 -1.99 -5.12
N GLY A 106 1.47 -1.15 -4.77
CA GLY A 106 0.23 -1.54 -4.11
C GLY A 106 -0.59 -2.52 -4.96
N ALA A 107 -0.68 -2.29 -6.26
CA ALA A 107 -1.35 -3.20 -7.19
C ALA A 107 -0.66 -4.58 -7.24
N ILE A 108 0.68 -4.61 -7.30
CA ILE A 108 1.48 -5.83 -7.21
C ILE A 108 1.23 -6.54 -5.87
N GLY A 109 1.25 -5.80 -4.76
CA GLY A 109 0.90 -6.32 -3.44
C GLY A 109 -0.48 -6.98 -3.45
N GLY A 110 -1.45 -6.36 -4.09
CA GLY A 110 -2.80 -6.92 -4.27
C GLY A 110 -2.82 -8.26 -5.04
N ILE A 111 -1.96 -8.44 -6.05
CA ILE A 111 -1.81 -9.72 -6.76
C ILE A 111 -1.26 -10.78 -5.81
N PHE A 112 -0.18 -10.47 -5.07
CA PHE A 112 0.41 -11.38 -4.10
C PHE A 112 -0.55 -11.74 -2.95
N GLY A 113 -1.39 -10.79 -2.52
CA GLY A 113 -2.44 -11.07 -1.53
C GLY A 113 -3.47 -12.09 -2.02
N GLN A 114 -3.84 -12.05 -3.31
CA GLN A 114 -4.72 -13.08 -3.88
C GLN A 114 -4.03 -14.44 -3.99
N LEU A 115 -2.73 -14.48 -4.32
CA LEU A 115 -1.95 -15.72 -4.30
C LEU A 115 -1.94 -16.34 -2.89
N ASP A 116 -1.75 -15.54 -1.84
CA ASP A 116 -1.82 -16.01 -0.46
C ASP A 116 -3.21 -16.54 -0.10
N ALA A 117 -4.28 -15.86 -0.52
CA ALA A 117 -5.65 -16.32 -0.31
C ALA A 117 -5.91 -17.69 -0.99
N MET A 118 -5.43 -17.86 -2.22
CA MET A 118 -5.53 -19.13 -2.95
C MET A 118 -4.73 -20.24 -2.26
N MET A 119 -3.52 -19.93 -1.81
CA MET A 119 -2.67 -20.90 -1.09
C MET A 119 -3.32 -21.34 0.22
N ARG A 120 -3.93 -20.42 0.98
CA ARG A 120 -4.69 -20.75 2.20
C ARG A 120 -5.89 -21.64 1.91
N ALA A 121 -6.61 -21.39 0.83
CA ALA A 121 -7.73 -22.24 0.43
C ALA A 121 -7.25 -23.66 0.07
N PHE A 122 -6.15 -23.77 -0.68
CA PHE A 122 -5.53 -25.03 -1.03
C PHE A 122 -5.03 -25.80 0.20
N LEU A 123 -4.35 -25.15 1.14
CA LEU A 123 -3.90 -25.77 2.39
C LEU A 123 -5.06 -26.34 3.22
N LYS A 124 -6.19 -25.63 3.29
CA LYS A 124 -7.40 -26.12 3.96
C LYS A 124 -7.95 -27.40 3.30
N THR A 125 -7.85 -27.53 1.97
CA THR A 125 -8.27 -28.77 1.28
C THR A 125 -7.35 -29.95 1.57
N LEU A 126 -6.09 -29.69 1.95
CA LEU A 126 -5.12 -30.70 2.37
C LEU A 126 -5.26 -31.11 3.85
N GLY A 127 -6.27 -30.60 4.57
CA GLY A 127 -6.51 -30.94 5.97
C GLY A 127 -5.51 -30.34 6.95
N ARG A 128 -4.81 -29.25 6.57
CA ARG A 128 -3.90 -28.48 7.44
C ARG A 128 -4.40 -27.06 7.65
#